data_AF-A0A352WVI9-F1
#
_entry.id   AF-A0A352WVI9-F1
#
_cell.length_a   1.000
_cell.length_b   1.000
_cell.length_c   1.000
_cell.angle_alpha   90.00
_cell.angle_beta   90.00
_cell.angle_gamma   90.00
#
_symmetry.space_group_name_H-M   'P 1'
#
loop_
_entity.id
_entity.type
_entity.pdbx_description
1 polymer ?
#
loop_
_entity_poly.entity_id
_entity_poly.type
_entity_poly.pdbx_seq_one_letter_code
_entity_poly.pdbx_strand_id
1 'polypeptide(L)'
;MSIQILSIGKAVPEQVISNHRLSTFLDTNDEWITTRTGIKSRYIATEETLVSLCEEAVMKALHQAKLASKDIDLILCSTLCG
;
A
#
# COMPACT_ATOMS: atom_id res chain seq x y z
N MET A 1 9.53 2.64 30.01
CA MET A 1 9.80 2.72 28.56
C MET A 1 8.48 2.72 27.84
N SER A 2 8.29 3.63 26.88
CA SER A 2 7.12 3.64 26.00
C SER A 2 7.52 3.15 24.61
N ILE A 3 6.62 2.46 23.94
CA ILE A 3 6.78 2.09 22.53
C ILE A 3 6.46 3.32 21.68
N GLN A 4 7.26 3.58 20.66
CA GLN A 4 7.08 4.71 19.75
C GLN A 4 7.18 4.27 18.30
N ILE A 5 6.40 4.92 17.43
CA ILE A 5 6.53 4.80 15.97
C ILE A 5 7.46 5.91 15.51
N LEU A 6 8.68 5.56 15.09
CA LEU A 6 9.70 6.54 14.68
C LEU A 6 9.39 7.17 13.32
N SER A 7 8.91 6.36 12.38
CA SER A 7 8.56 6.79 11.02
C SER A 7 7.57 5.83 10.38
N ILE A 8 6.96 6.27 9.27
CA ILE A 8 6.04 5.46 8.46
C ILE A 8 6.46 5.62 7.00
N GLY A 9 6.50 4.52 6.27
CA GLY A 9 6.72 4.49 4.83
C GLY A 9 5.51 3.93 4.09
N LYS A 10 5.30 4.38 2.86
CA LYS A 10 4.24 3.88 1.98
C LYS A 10 4.78 3.68 0.57
N ALA A 11 4.44 2.55 -0.01
CA ALA A 11 4.52 2.27 -1.43
C ALA A 11 3.15 1.83 -1.91
N VAL A 12 2.81 2.20 -3.15
CA VAL A 12 1.57 1.80 -3.82
C VAL A 12 1.92 1.41 -5.24
N PRO A 13 1.21 0.45 -5.84
CA PRO A 13 1.34 0.16 -7.26
C PRO A 13 1.15 1.40 -8.13
N GLU A 14 1.67 1.40 -9.34
CA GLU A 14 1.51 2.50 -10.28
C GLU A 14 0.09 2.55 -10.86
N GLN A 15 -0.51 1.38 -11.10
CA GLN A 15 -1.81 1.32 -11.76
C GLN A 15 -2.95 1.70 -10.82
N VAL A 16 -3.64 2.79 -11.16
CA VAL A 16 -4.86 3.24 -10.47
C VAL A 16 -6.10 2.98 -11.32
N ILE A 17 -7.08 2.31 -10.74
CA ILE A 17 -8.39 2.06 -11.37
C ILE A 17 -9.47 2.86 -10.65
N SER A 18 -10.12 3.78 -11.36
CA SER A 18 -11.29 4.52 -10.88
C SER A 18 -12.58 3.70 -10.98
N ASN A 19 -13.63 4.14 -10.28
CA ASN A 19 -14.96 3.53 -10.39
C ASN A 19 -15.51 3.58 -11.83
N HIS A 20 -15.27 4.68 -12.55
CA HIS A 20 -15.67 4.80 -13.95
C HIS A 20 -14.96 3.77 -14.83
N ARG A 21 -13.67 3.49 -14.58
CA ARG A 21 -12.96 2.44 -15.30
C ARG A 21 -13.51 1.06 -14.97
N LEU A 22 -13.91 0.78 -13.72
CA LEU A 22 -14.59 -0.49 -13.39
C LEU A 22 -15.89 -0.68 -14.17
N SER A 23 -16.68 0.39 -14.35
CA SER A 23 -17.95 0.31 -15.08
C SER A 23 -17.82 -0.04 -16.56
N THR A 24 -16.62 0.00 -17.15
CA THR A 24 -16.43 -0.39 -18.55
C THR A 24 -16.37 -1.90 -18.77
N PHE A 25 -16.16 -2.68 -17.70
CA PHE A 25 -16.03 -4.13 -17.77
C PHE A 25 -16.78 -4.89 -16.67
N LEU A 26 -17.45 -4.19 -15.76
CA LEU A 26 -18.33 -4.73 -14.73
C LEU A 26 -19.66 -3.98 -14.75
N ASP A 27 -20.75 -4.66 -14.40
CA ASP A 27 -22.07 -4.05 -14.22
C ASP A 27 -22.13 -3.32 -12.87
N THR A 28 -21.59 -2.10 -12.84
CA THR A 28 -21.50 -1.25 -11.65
C THR A 28 -21.36 0.23 -12.05
N ASN A 29 -21.46 1.15 -11.08
CA ASN A 29 -21.25 2.57 -11.31
C ASN A 29 -20.67 3.29 -10.07
N ASP A 30 -20.19 4.52 -10.25
CA ASP A 30 -19.56 5.30 -9.19
C ASP A 30 -20.49 5.58 -8.01
N GLU A 31 -21.77 5.88 -8.27
CA GLU A 31 -22.77 6.17 -7.24
C GLU A 31 -22.98 4.97 -6.33
N TRP A 32 -23.19 3.79 -6.90
CA TRP A 32 -23.40 2.53 -6.18
C TRP A 32 -22.18 2.17 -5.33
N ILE A 33 -20.96 2.24 -5.90
CA ILE A 33 -19.73 1.88 -5.19
C ILE A 33 -19.47 2.88 -4.05
N THR A 34 -19.55 4.17 -4.34
CA THR A 34 -19.22 5.22 -3.36
C THR A 34 -20.21 5.21 -2.20
N THR A 35 -21.51 5.10 -2.46
CA THR A 35 -22.54 5.16 -1.41
C THR A 35 -22.41 4.01 -0.43
N ARG A 36 -21.98 2.83 -0.89
CA ARG A 36 -21.85 1.64 -0.04
C ARG A 36 -20.48 1.48 0.62
N THR A 37 -19.41 1.93 -0.02
CA THR A 37 -18.04 1.63 0.41
C THR A 37 -17.17 2.86 0.67
N GLY A 38 -17.56 4.03 0.16
CA GLY A 38 -16.74 5.25 0.15
C GLY A 38 -15.56 5.22 -0.83
N ILE A 39 -15.34 4.11 -1.55
CA ILE A 39 -14.15 3.95 -2.40
C ILE A 39 -14.35 4.64 -3.76
N LYS A 40 -13.42 5.53 -4.14
CA LYS A 40 -13.39 6.20 -5.46
C LYS A 40 -12.42 5.59 -6.45
N SER A 41 -11.29 5.08 -5.95
CA SER A 41 -10.25 4.45 -6.74
C SER A 41 -9.52 3.41 -5.92
N ARG A 42 -8.75 2.57 -6.61
CA ARG A 42 -7.92 1.51 -6.03
C ARG A 42 -6.64 1.35 -6.84
N TYR A 43 -5.59 0.93 -6.15
CA TYR A 43 -4.34 0.54 -6.78
C TYR A 43 -4.37 -0.95 -7.08
N ILE A 44 -3.86 -1.35 -8.24
CA ILE A 44 -3.76 -2.74 -8.67
C ILE A 44 -2.30 -3.02 -8.98
N ALA A 45 -1.72 -4.03 -8.33
CA ALA A 45 -0.39 -4.50 -8.66
C ALA A 45 -0.43 -5.20 -10.03
N THR A 46 0.53 -4.86 -10.89
CA THR A 46 0.68 -5.45 -12.23
C THR A 46 1.98 -6.23 -12.29
N GLU A 47 3.10 -5.53 -12.42
CA GLU A 47 4.45 -6.09 -12.38
C GLU A 47 5.03 -6.06 -10.95
N GLU A 48 4.44 -5.26 -10.05
CA GLU A 48 4.89 -5.12 -8.69
C GLU A 48 4.57 -6.36 -7.85
N THR A 49 5.50 -6.76 -7.00
CA THR A 49 5.34 -7.87 -6.05
C THR A 49 5.15 -7.35 -4.63
N LEU A 50 4.69 -8.23 -3.73
CA LEU A 50 4.67 -7.94 -2.30
C LEU A 50 6.05 -7.45 -1.81
N VAL A 51 7.12 -8.15 -2.22
CA VAL A 51 8.49 -7.83 -1.81
C VAL A 51 8.92 -6.47 -2.31
N SER A 52 8.71 -6.15 -3.59
CA SER A 52 9.13 -4.85 -4.15
C SER A 52 8.40 -3.67 -3.49
N LEU A 53 7.10 -3.81 -3.21
CA LEU A 53 6.32 -2.77 -2.52
C LEU A 53 6.75 -2.62 -1.05
N CYS A 54 7.00 -3.74 -0.35
CA CYS A 54 7.50 -3.70 1.02
C CYS A 54 8.89 -3.07 1.10
N GLU A 55 9.81 -3.43 0.20
CA GLU A 55 11.15 -2.86 0.14
C GLU A 55 11.10 -1.34 -0.05
N GLU A 56 10.32 -0.85 -1.03
CA GLU A 56 10.18 0.58 -1.27
C GLU A 56 9.59 1.32 -0.05
N ALA A 57 8.56 0.75 0.59
CA ALA A 57 7.97 1.34 1.79
C ALA A 57 8.96 1.37 2.97
N VAL A 58 9.69 0.29 3.22
CA VAL A 58 10.69 0.19 4.29
C VAL A 58 11.84 1.16 4.06
N MET A 59 12.35 1.26 2.83
CA MET A 59 13.44 2.19 2.51
C MET A 59 13.04 3.65 2.77
N LYS A 60 11.80 4.03 2.44
CA LYS A 60 11.26 5.36 2.79
C LYS A 60 11.16 5.58 4.30
N ALA A 61 10.71 4.57 5.05
CA ALA A 61 10.61 4.64 6.51
C ALA A 61 11.99 4.78 7.18
N LEU A 62 12.96 3.94 6.78
CA LEU A 62 14.33 3.97 7.29
C LEU A 62 15.00 5.32 7.02
N HIS A 63 14.86 5.84 5.80
CA HIS A 63 15.41 7.14 5.42
C HIS A 63 14.83 8.27 6.30
N GLN A 64 13.53 8.28 6.57
CA GLN A 64 12.91 9.27 7.46
C GLN A 64 13.33 9.12 8.92
N ALA A 65 13.50 7.89 9.39
CA ALA A 65 13.99 7.61 10.74
C ALA A 65 15.50 7.84 10.91
N LYS A 66 16.24 8.06 9.80
CA LYS A 66 17.70 8.16 9.76
C LYS A 66 18.39 6.92 10.32
N LEU A 67 17.82 5.74 10.03
CA LEU A 67 18.36 4.44 10.41
C LEU A 67 18.88 3.71 9.17
N ALA A 68 19.90 2.89 9.36
CA ALA A 68 20.38 1.95 8.35
C ALA A 68 19.69 0.58 8.53
N SER A 69 19.69 -0.24 7.48
CA SER A 69 19.14 -1.60 7.53
C SER A 69 19.78 -2.48 8.61
N LYS A 70 21.07 -2.26 8.90
CA LYS A 70 21.82 -2.95 9.96
C LYS A 70 21.37 -2.60 11.39
N ASP A 71 20.62 -1.51 11.56
CA ASP A 71 20.11 -1.07 12.87
C ASP A 71 18.78 -1.75 13.22
N ILE A 72 18.28 -2.65 12.37
CA ILE A 72 17.02 -3.36 12.54
C ILE A 72 17.27 -4.77 13.09
N ASP A 73 16.78 -5.01 14.30
CA ASP A 73 16.91 -6.33 14.97
C ASP A 73 15.82 -7.33 14.57
N LEU A 74 14.66 -6.85 14.12
CA LEU A 74 13.50 -7.67 13.80
C LEU A 74 12.67 -7.07 12.66
N ILE A 75 12.28 -7.91 11.70
CA ILE A 75 11.32 -7.58 10.65
C ILE A 75 10.08 -8.47 10.83
N LEU A 76 8.91 -7.83 10.96
CA LEU A 76 7.62 -8.51 11.01
C LEU A 76 6.80 -8.13 9.78
N CYS A 77 6.52 -9.11 8.92
CA CYS A 77 5.67 -8.93 7.75
C CYS A 77 4.27 -9.51 8.00
N SER A 78 3.30 -8.65 8.32
CA SER A 78 1.91 -9.05 8.52
C SER A 78 1.16 -9.10 7.19
N THR A 79 1.25 -10.23 6.48
CA THR A 79 0.52 -10.48 5.22
C THR A 79 -0.36 -11.74 5.31
N LEU A 80 -1.41 -11.79 4.48
CA LEU A 80 -2.26 -12.98 4.30
C LEU A 80 -1.98 -13.71 2.98
N CYS A 81 -1.39 -13.03 2.01
CA CYS A 81 -1.09 -13.57 0.69
C CYS A 81 0.35 -13.21 0.37
N GLY A 82 1.19 -14.22 0.13
CA GLY A 82 2.59 -14.10 -0.27
C GLY A 82 2.91 -15.15 -1.31
#